data_AF-A0A663EVS6-F1
#
_entry.id   AF-A0A663EVS6-F1
#
_cell.length_a   1.000
_cell.length_b   1.000
_cell.length_c   1.000
_cell.angle_alpha   90.00
_cell.angle_beta   90.00
_cell.angle_gamma   90.00
#
_symmetry.space_group_name_H-M   'P 1'
#
loop_
_entity.id
_entity.type
_entity.pdbx_description
1 polymer ?
#
loop_
_entity_poly.entity_id
_entity_poly.type
_entity_poly.pdbx_seq_one_letter_code
_entity_poly.pdbx_strand_id
1 'polypeptide(L)'
;VGTAGAGAGPAAFPAFQFRGRHEGPDWRRLSAVDVGRVSREGDVAALQEHLEHVTFCSAERERCPHCQGPADPLLLKLLRLAQLCTEYLLHSQEYLSAQLGSLEEALRAAQAQRDQLGKEVAQRSQEIKGLKEECRRRKKMISTQQMMLEARASYHQCQFCEKAFMNYSFLQSHMQRRHPLEESQIGMKAKTDKLQDEIDKLKEQLQLTKSQLEAEQQANMVRFSKECEQQKSKEEEILQSFHRWKEEEKEKLADEIGKVKQMFMKELKELSSRNSTLENQLLELQKSNMQQKSNLGTLKDSQEFTEEKPQSPQDYHNVVKLLEKQVTL
;
A
#
# COMPACT_ATOMS: atom_id res chain seq x y z
N VAL A 1 -2.32 -21.20 -15.52
CA VAL A 1 -3.29 -21.12 -14.41
C VAL A 1 -2.51 -20.80 -13.15
N GLY A 2 -2.51 -19.53 -12.74
CA GLY A 2 -1.75 -19.04 -11.59
C GLY A 2 -2.52 -17.85 -11.05
N THR A 3 -3.54 -18.13 -10.25
CA THR A 3 -4.37 -17.14 -9.59
C THR A 3 -3.51 -16.42 -8.54
N ALA A 4 -3.13 -15.17 -8.85
CA ALA A 4 -2.63 -14.25 -7.85
C ALA A 4 -3.72 -14.08 -6.79
N GLY A 5 -3.42 -14.51 -5.57
CA GLY A 5 -4.29 -14.33 -4.42
C GLY A 5 -4.51 -12.83 -4.21
N ALA A 6 -5.74 -12.40 -4.44
CA ALA A 6 -6.21 -11.12 -3.95
C ALA A 6 -5.91 -11.07 -2.44
N GLY A 7 -5.14 -10.07 -2.02
CA GLY A 7 -4.91 -9.81 -0.61
C GLY A 7 -6.27 -9.62 0.05
N ALA A 8 -6.67 -10.60 0.86
CA ALA A 8 -7.82 -10.44 1.73
C ALA A 8 -7.50 -9.26 2.64
N GLY A 9 -8.23 -8.16 2.46
CA GLY A 9 -8.21 -7.05 3.41
C GLY A 9 -8.54 -7.59 4.80
N PRO A 10 -8.07 -6.93 5.88
CA PRO A 10 -8.34 -7.37 7.23
C PRO A 10 -9.85 -7.59 7.41
N ALA A 11 -10.21 -8.73 7.99
CA ALA A 11 -11.60 -9.08 8.26
C ALA A 11 -12.28 -7.90 8.97
N ALA A 12 -13.38 -7.41 8.40
CA ALA A 12 -14.04 -6.22 8.90
C ALA A 12 -14.49 -6.44 10.36
N PHE A 13 -13.88 -5.70 11.29
CA PHE A 13 -14.26 -5.74 12.69
C PHE A 13 -15.70 -5.21 12.84
N PRO A 14 -16.56 -5.85 13.64
CA PRO A 14 -17.97 -5.45 13.77
C PRO A 14 -18.10 -4.02 14.26
N ALA A 15 -19.11 -3.30 13.74
CA ALA A 15 -19.41 -1.93 14.14
C ALA A 15 -19.81 -1.84 15.61
N PHE A 16 -19.33 -0.82 16.31
CA PHE A 16 -19.62 -0.60 17.72
C PHE A 16 -21.10 -0.31 17.98
N GLN A 17 -21.67 -1.01 18.96
CA GLN A 17 -23.01 -0.75 19.46
C GLN A 17 -23.04 -0.99 20.97
N PHE A 18 -23.67 -0.08 21.72
CA PHE A 18 -23.83 -0.24 23.15
C PHE A 18 -24.79 -1.40 23.47
N ARG A 19 -24.40 -2.25 24.43
CA ARG A 19 -25.22 -3.36 24.92
C ARG A 19 -26.31 -2.88 25.88
N GLY A 20 -27.45 -3.56 25.87
CA GLY A 20 -28.49 -3.38 26.88
C GLY A 20 -28.01 -3.78 28.28
N ARG A 21 -28.35 -2.99 29.30
CA ARG A 21 -28.04 -3.29 30.72
C ARG A 21 -29.32 -3.65 31.44
N HIS A 22 -29.49 -4.92 31.78
CA HIS A 22 -30.73 -5.43 32.40
C HIS A 22 -30.50 -6.01 33.80
N GLU A 23 -29.30 -6.52 34.08
CA GLU A 23 -28.93 -7.14 35.35
C GLU A 23 -28.54 -6.10 36.39
N GLY A 24 -28.96 -6.30 37.65
CA GLY A 24 -28.60 -5.40 38.74
C GLY A 24 -27.14 -5.59 39.20
N PRO A 25 -26.58 -4.66 39.97
CA PRO A 25 -25.22 -4.78 40.49
C PRO A 25 -25.09 -5.94 41.48
N ASP A 26 -24.00 -6.71 41.39
CA ASP A 26 -23.66 -7.70 42.42
C ASP A 26 -23.02 -7.01 43.64
N TRP A 27 -23.86 -6.56 44.56
CA TRP A 27 -23.44 -5.87 45.78
C TRP A 27 -22.53 -6.73 46.67
N ARG A 28 -22.65 -8.06 46.64
CA ARG A 28 -21.79 -8.94 47.44
C ARG A 28 -20.37 -8.91 46.91
N ARG A 29 -20.20 -9.02 45.58
CA ARG A 29 -18.87 -8.94 44.96
C ARG A 29 -18.27 -7.55 45.09
N LEU A 30 -19.06 -6.51 44.85
CA LEU A 30 -18.59 -5.12 44.97
C LEU A 30 -18.16 -4.76 46.39
N SER A 31 -18.87 -5.23 47.42
CA SER A 31 -18.52 -4.96 48.82
C SER A 31 -17.24 -5.67 49.29
N ALA A 32 -16.82 -6.75 48.62
CA ALA A 32 -15.58 -7.46 48.94
C ALA A 32 -14.32 -6.75 48.41
N VAL A 33 -14.48 -5.78 47.51
CA VAL A 33 -13.36 -5.06 46.88
C VAL A 33 -12.89 -3.90 47.76
N ASP A 34 -11.63 -3.95 48.20
CA ASP A 34 -10.97 -2.79 48.81
C ASP A 34 -10.45 -1.83 47.73
N VAL A 35 -11.30 -0.86 47.36
CA VAL A 35 -10.98 0.17 46.37
C VAL A 35 -9.75 1.00 46.76
N GLY A 36 -9.53 1.23 48.06
CA GLY A 36 -8.39 1.99 48.56
C GLY A 36 -7.08 1.26 48.32
N ARG A 37 -7.06 -0.05 48.57
CA ARG A 37 -5.91 -0.91 48.23
C ARG A 37 -5.68 -0.97 46.72
N VAL A 38 -6.73 -1.23 45.93
CA VAL A 38 -6.65 -1.29 44.46
C VAL A 38 -6.04 -0.01 43.89
N SER A 39 -6.44 1.16 44.39
CA SER A 39 -5.89 2.45 43.94
C SER A 39 -4.44 2.66 44.34
N ARG A 40 -4.02 2.26 45.55
CA ARG A 40 -2.64 2.45 46.03
C ARG A 40 -1.65 1.50 45.35
N GLU A 41 -2.07 0.26 45.14
CA GLU A 41 -1.21 -0.81 44.61
C GLU A 41 -1.30 -0.94 43.09
N GLY A 42 -2.31 -0.33 42.46
CA GLY A 42 -2.56 -0.52 41.03
C GLY A 42 -2.93 -1.96 40.70
N ASP A 43 -3.76 -2.60 41.52
CA ASP A 43 -4.16 -4.01 41.36
C ASP A 43 -5.12 -4.17 40.16
N VAL A 44 -4.54 -4.23 38.97
CA VAL A 44 -5.27 -4.38 37.70
C VAL A 44 -6.02 -5.70 37.65
N ALA A 45 -5.51 -6.76 38.29
CA ALA A 45 -6.16 -8.07 38.29
C ALA A 45 -7.51 -8.00 39.01
N ALA A 46 -7.55 -7.35 40.19
CA ALA A 46 -8.81 -7.11 40.91
C ALA A 46 -9.80 -6.25 40.09
N LEU A 47 -9.32 -5.23 39.38
CA LEU A 47 -10.17 -4.42 38.48
C LEU A 47 -10.72 -5.25 37.32
N GLN A 48 -9.89 -6.09 36.69
CA GLN A 48 -10.26 -6.91 35.54
C GLN A 48 -11.39 -7.90 35.89
N GLU A 49 -11.36 -8.47 37.09
CA GLU A 49 -12.41 -9.40 37.56
C GLU A 49 -13.80 -8.73 37.64
N HIS A 50 -13.83 -7.44 37.98
CA HIS A 50 -15.06 -6.67 38.19
C HIS A 50 -15.47 -5.86 36.95
N LEU A 51 -14.57 -5.71 35.97
CA LEU A 51 -14.73 -4.82 34.82
C LEU A 51 -16.01 -5.10 34.03
N GLU A 52 -16.28 -6.35 33.72
CA GLU A 52 -17.48 -6.74 32.98
C GLU A 52 -18.75 -6.43 33.79
N HIS A 53 -18.80 -6.88 35.04
CA HIS A 53 -19.97 -6.71 35.91
C HIS A 53 -20.30 -5.24 36.18
N VAL A 54 -19.30 -4.39 36.43
CA VAL A 54 -19.48 -2.95 36.67
C VAL A 54 -19.89 -2.24 35.38
N THR A 55 -19.28 -2.60 34.24
CA THR A 55 -19.57 -1.97 32.95
C THR A 55 -21.00 -2.27 32.52
N PHE A 56 -21.48 -3.52 32.65
CA PHE A 56 -22.73 -3.96 32.04
C PHE A 56 -23.95 -4.04 32.98
N CYS A 57 -23.83 -3.68 34.26
CA CYS A 57 -24.96 -3.66 35.20
C CYS A 57 -25.87 -2.43 35.08
N SER A 58 -27.10 -2.54 35.58
CA SER A 58 -28.11 -1.47 35.65
C SER A 58 -28.39 -1.09 37.10
N ALA A 59 -27.96 0.11 37.50
CA ALA A 59 -28.24 0.67 38.83
C ALA A 59 -29.55 1.50 38.88
N GLU A 60 -30.26 1.63 37.76
CA GLU A 60 -31.40 2.56 37.62
C GLU A 60 -32.60 2.24 38.53
N ARG A 61 -32.72 0.98 38.94
CA ARG A 61 -33.83 0.48 39.79
C ARG A 61 -33.41 0.27 41.24
N GLU A 62 -32.17 0.57 41.59
CA GLU A 62 -31.63 0.34 42.93
C GLU A 62 -32.19 1.37 43.92
N ARG A 63 -32.51 0.90 45.12
CA ARG A 63 -33.08 1.70 46.21
C ARG A 63 -32.17 1.65 47.41
N CYS A 64 -32.15 2.75 48.17
CA CYS A 64 -31.42 2.81 49.42
C CYS A 64 -31.93 1.74 50.39
N PRO A 65 -31.07 0.85 50.92
CA PRO A 65 -31.50 -0.18 51.87
C PRO A 65 -32.13 0.38 53.16
N HIS A 66 -31.75 1.60 53.56
CA HIS A 66 -32.16 2.21 54.82
C HIS A 66 -33.46 3.01 54.73
N CYS A 67 -33.67 3.77 53.65
CA CYS A 67 -34.84 4.65 53.51
C CYS A 67 -35.76 4.29 52.33
N GLN A 68 -35.41 3.28 51.53
CA GLN A 68 -36.14 2.84 50.33
C GLN A 68 -36.29 3.91 49.23
N GLY A 69 -35.62 5.06 49.39
CA GLY A 69 -35.55 6.13 48.41
C GLY A 69 -34.76 5.71 47.16
N PRO A 70 -35.04 6.33 46.00
CA PRO A 70 -34.27 6.09 44.79
C PRO A 70 -32.83 6.61 44.94
N ALA A 71 -31.91 6.06 44.15
CA ALA A 71 -30.57 6.61 44.03
C ALA A 71 -30.61 8.03 43.43
N ASP A 72 -29.60 8.84 43.77
CA ASP A 72 -29.48 10.21 43.27
C ASP A 72 -29.39 10.22 41.72
N PRO A 73 -30.23 10.98 41.02
CA PRO A 73 -30.25 11.01 39.56
C PRO A 73 -28.94 11.48 38.90
N LEU A 74 -28.19 12.39 39.53
CA LEU A 74 -26.90 12.85 39.00
C LEU A 74 -25.82 11.80 39.16
N LEU A 75 -25.79 11.08 40.29
CA LEU A 75 -24.87 9.96 40.48
C LEU A 75 -25.16 8.81 39.51
N LEU A 76 -26.45 8.50 39.25
CA LEU A 76 -26.84 7.52 38.23
C LEU A 76 -26.40 7.94 36.83
N LYS A 77 -26.53 9.22 36.47
CA LYS A 77 -26.03 9.75 35.20
C LYS A 77 -24.51 9.66 35.09
N LEU A 78 -23.79 10.01 36.15
CA LEU A 78 -22.33 9.91 36.20
C LEU A 78 -21.87 8.45 36.02
N LEU A 79 -22.48 7.51 36.76
CA LEU A 79 -22.21 6.08 36.61
C LEU A 79 -22.53 5.61 35.19
N ARG A 80 -23.68 6.01 34.64
CA ARG A 80 -24.07 5.63 33.28
C ARG A 80 -23.06 6.11 32.24
N LEU A 81 -22.60 7.36 32.35
CA LEU A 81 -21.54 7.90 31.48
C LEU A 81 -20.24 7.12 31.66
N ALA A 82 -19.81 6.85 32.90
CA ALA A 82 -18.61 6.08 33.17
C ALA A 82 -18.67 4.66 32.55
N GLN A 83 -19.82 3.98 32.66
CA GLN A 83 -20.05 2.68 32.05
C GLN A 83 -19.99 2.73 30.51
N LEU A 84 -20.63 3.74 29.89
CA LEU A 84 -20.59 3.90 28.43
C LEU A 84 -19.17 4.21 27.93
N CYS A 85 -18.43 5.07 28.64
CA CYS A 85 -17.02 5.33 28.36
C CYS A 85 -16.19 4.03 28.48
N THR A 86 -16.39 3.26 29.54
CA THR A 86 -15.66 2.01 29.76
C THR A 86 -15.97 0.97 28.68
N GLU A 87 -17.24 0.81 28.29
CA GLU A 87 -17.64 -0.09 27.21
C GLU A 87 -17.02 0.30 25.86
N TYR A 88 -16.97 1.59 25.55
CA TYR A 88 -16.31 2.07 24.34
C TYR A 88 -14.79 1.84 24.38
N LEU A 89 -14.16 2.00 25.55
CA LEU A 89 -12.73 1.72 25.74
C LEU A 89 -12.43 0.22 25.57
N LEU A 90 -13.29 -0.66 26.09
CA LEU A 90 -13.17 -2.11 25.89
C LEU A 90 -13.27 -2.48 24.40
N HIS A 91 -14.29 -1.96 23.70
CA HIS A 91 -14.40 -2.17 22.26
C HIS A 91 -13.17 -1.65 21.51
N SER A 92 -12.69 -0.45 21.87
CA SER A 92 -11.50 0.14 21.24
C SER A 92 -10.26 -0.72 21.49
N GLN A 93 -10.11 -1.30 22.68
CA GLN A 93 -9.02 -2.23 22.99
C GLN A 93 -9.10 -3.49 22.14
N GLU A 94 -10.27 -4.13 22.04
CA GLU A 94 -10.47 -5.32 21.22
C GLU A 94 -10.21 -5.03 19.73
N TYR A 95 -10.74 -3.92 19.23
CA TYR A 95 -10.53 -3.45 17.86
C TYR A 95 -9.05 -3.24 17.57
N LEU A 96 -8.34 -2.47 18.40
CA LEU A 96 -6.92 -2.21 18.23
C LEU A 96 -6.09 -3.50 18.32
N SER A 97 -6.44 -4.41 19.23
CA SER A 97 -5.75 -5.70 19.38
C SER A 97 -5.91 -6.57 18.14
N ALA A 98 -7.12 -6.63 17.57
CA ALA A 98 -7.37 -7.37 16.33
C ALA A 98 -6.66 -6.74 15.11
N GLN A 99 -6.68 -5.41 15.01
CA GLN A 99 -5.97 -4.69 13.95
C GLN A 99 -4.47 -4.92 14.05
N LEU A 100 -3.87 -4.83 15.25
CA LEU A 100 -2.46 -5.15 15.49
C LEU A 100 -2.13 -6.59 15.08
N GLY A 101 -2.94 -7.57 15.51
CA GLY A 101 -2.73 -8.96 15.13
C GLY A 101 -2.75 -9.18 13.61
N SER A 102 -3.69 -8.56 12.90
CA SER A 102 -3.76 -8.66 11.43
C SER A 102 -2.55 -8.02 10.73
N LEU A 103 -2.07 -6.88 11.23
CA LEU A 103 -0.88 -6.20 10.71
C LEU A 103 0.39 -7.01 10.97
N GLU A 104 0.50 -7.63 12.15
CA GLU A 104 1.62 -8.52 12.49
C GLU A 104 1.65 -9.78 11.61
N GLU A 105 0.49 -10.34 11.27
CA GLU A 105 0.38 -11.46 10.33
C GLU A 105 0.77 -11.06 8.91
N ALA A 106 0.27 -9.91 8.43
CA ALA A 106 0.63 -9.36 7.13
C ALA A 106 2.14 -9.08 7.03
N LEU A 107 2.73 -8.54 8.10
CA LEU A 107 4.17 -8.30 8.18
C LEU A 107 4.96 -9.61 8.12
N ARG A 108 4.56 -10.64 8.88
CA ARG A 108 5.19 -11.96 8.85
C ARG A 108 5.12 -12.58 7.44
N ALA A 109 3.98 -12.48 6.77
CA ALA A 109 3.81 -12.97 5.40
C ALA A 109 4.72 -12.22 4.40
N ALA A 110 4.78 -10.90 4.49
CA ALA A 110 5.64 -10.07 3.64
C ALA A 110 7.13 -10.37 3.86
N GLN A 111 7.55 -10.58 5.12
CA GLN A 111 8.92 -10.99 5.45
C GLN A 111 9.26 -12.36 4.86
N ALA A 112 8.37 -13.35 4.97
CA ALA A 112 8.56 -14.66 4.37
C ALA A 112 8.68 -14.59 2.84
N GLN A 113 7.86 -13.76 2.18
CA GLN A 113 7.95 -13.52 0.74
C GLN A 113 9.27 -12.86 0.35
N ARG A 114 9.71 -11.84 1.09
CA ARG A 114 11.01 -11.19 0.86
C ARG A 114 12.16 -12.18 0.97
N ASP A 115 12.14 -13.04 1.98
CA ASP A 115 13.19 -14.02 2.20
C ASP A 115 13.21 -15.08 1.08
N GLN A 116 12.04 -15.50 0.59
CA GLN A 116 11.92 -16.39 -0.55
C GLN A 116 12.48 -15.75 -1.84
N LEU A 117 12.09 -14.51 -2.14
CA LEU A 117 12.65 -13.77 -3.28
C LEU A 117 14.16 -13.57 -3.14
N GLY A 118 14.66 -13.34 -1.93
CA GLY A 118 16.10 -13.26 -1.66
C GLY A 118 16.85 -14.55 -2.04
N LYS A 119 16.28 -15.71 -1.74
CA LYS A 119 16.84 -17.02 -2.15
C LYS A 119 16.83 -17.17 -3.67
N GLU A 120 15.74 -16.79 -4.34
CA GLU A 120 15.64 -16.85 -5.81
C GLU A 120 16.66 -15.95 -6.50
N VAL A 121 16.84 -14.71 -6.01
CA VAL A 121 17.87 -13.79 -6.52
C VAL A 121 19.27 -14.37 -6.34
N ALA A 122 19.56 -14.97 -5.18
CA ALA A 122 20.86 -15.62 -4.93
C ALA A 122 21.10 -16.79 -5.90
N GLN A 123 20.09 -17.64 -6.11
CA GLN A 123 20.16 -18.75 -7.05
C GLN A 123 20.40 -18.27 -8.49
N ARG A 124 19.62 -17.30 -8.97
CA ARG A 124 19.79 -16.73 -10.31
C ARG A 124 21.16 -16.07 -10.50
N SER A 125 21.67 -15.41 -9.47
CA SER A 125 23.01 -14.83 -9.48
C SER A 125 24.09 -15.90 -9.66
N GLN A 126 23.95 -17.05 -8.97
CA GLN A 126 24.85 -18.18 -9.11
C GLN A 126 24.77 -18.82 -10.51
N GLU A 127 23.57 -18.98 -11.07
CA GLU A 127 23.36 -19.45 -12.44
C GLU A 127 24.05 -18.52 -13.46
N ILE A 128 23.88 -17.20 -13.34
CA ILE A 128 24.53 -16.22 -14.21
C ILE A 128 26.06 -16.32 -14.11
N LYS A 129 26.61 -16.49 -12.90
CA LYS A 129 28.05 -16.68 -12.72
C LYS A 129 28.54 -17.94 -13.44
N GLY A 130 27.84 -19.06 -13.28
CA GLY A 130 28.16 -20.32 -13.97
C GLY A 130 28.11 -20.18 -15.49
N LEU A 131 27.07 -19.53 -16.03
CA LEU A 131 26.94 -19.28 -17.46
C LEU A 131 28.04 -18.34 -17.99
N LYS A 132 28.44 -17.32 -17.23
CA LYS A 132 29.56 -16.44 -17.61
C LYS A 132 30.88 -17.20 -17.70
N GLU A 133 31.14 -18.09 -16.75
CA GLU A 133 32.34 -18.95 -16.76
C GLU A 133 32.34 -19.92 -17.95
N GLU A 134 31.20 -20.54 -18.23
CA GLU A 134 31.01 -21.41 -19.39
C GLU A 134 31.23 -20.66 -20.70
N CYS A 135 30.63 -19.48 -20.86
CA CYS A 135 30.85 -18.59 -22.00
C CYS A 135 32.34 -18.22 -22.16
N ARG A 136 33.03 -17.93 -21.05
CA ARG A 136 34.48 -17.64 -21.07
C ARG A 136 35.29 -18.87 -21.52
N ARG A 137 34.94 -20.07 -21.06
CA ARG A 137 35.56 -21.33 -21.48
C ARG A 137 35.36 -21.58 -22.97
N ARG A 138 34.13 -21.44 -23.48
CA ARG A 138 33.81 -21.60 -24.91
C ARG A 138 34.56 -20.60 -25.78
N LYS A 139 34.62 -19.31 -25.39
CA LYS A 139 35.41 -18.29 -26.11
C LYS A 139 36.89 -18.66 -26.23
N LYS A 140 37.51 -19.18 -25.15
CA LYS A 140 38.90 -19.65 -25.19
C LYS A 140 39.08 -20.84 -26.13
N MET A 141 38.14 -21.80 -26.10
CA MET A 141 38.18 -22.97 -26.98
C MET A 141 38.10 -22.56 -28.46
N ILE A 142 37.15 -21.68 -28.81
CA ILE A 142 36.99 -21.17 -30.17
C ILE A 142 38.26 -20.41 -30.62
N SER A 143 38.80 -19.52 -29.77
CA SER A 143 40.04 -18.80 -30.09
C SER A 143 41.22 -19.74 -30.33
N THR A 144 41.34 -20.83 -29.54
CA THR A 144 42.39 -21.83 -29.73
C THR A 144 42.19 -22.60 -31.05
N GLN A 145 40.95 -23.00 -31.36
CA GLN A 145 40.63 -23.66 -32.63
C GLN A 145 40.92 -22.75 -33.82
N GLN A 146 40.60 -21.47 -33.73
CA GLN A 146 40.86 -20.49 -34.78
C GLN A 146 42.37 -20.30 -35.02
N MET A 147 43.16 -20.21 -33.93
CA MET A 147 44.62 -20.16 -34.03
C MET A 147 45.20 -21.41 -34.72
N MET A 148 44.68 -22.61 -34.43
CA MET A 148 45.11 -23.84 -35.10
C MET A 148 44.74 -23.85 -36.60
N LEU A 149 43.57 -23.31 -36.97
CA LEU A 149 43.16 -23.19 -38.37
C LEU A 149 44.04 -22.18 -39.11
N GLU A 150 44.36 -21.03 -38.51
CA GLU A 150 45.27 -20.03 -39.06
C GLU A 150 46.70 -20.58 -39.23
N ALA A 151 47.21 -21.31 -38.24
CA ALA A 151 48.51 -21.97 -38.33
C ALA A 151 48.56 -23.03 -39.44
N ARG A 152 47.44 -23.72 -39.72
CA ARG A 152 47.35 -24.60 -40.91
C ARG A 152 47.28 -23.81 -42.21
N ALA A 153 46.63 -22.65 -42.21
CA ALA A 153 46.51 -21.79 -43.38
C ALA A 153 47.82 -21.04 -43.73
N SER A 154 48.77 -20.90 -42.78
CA SER A 154 50.05 -20.21 -43.02
C SER A 154 51.11 -21.05 -43.73
N TYR A 155 50.82 -22.33 -44.03
CA TYR A 155 51.71 -23.21 -44.79
C TYR A 155 51.00 -23.76 -46.01
N HIS A 156 51.69 -23.75 -47.14
CA HIS A 156 51.19 -24.27 -48.41
C HIS A 156 51.70 -25.70 -48.58
N GLN A 157 50.84 -26.69 -48.29
CA GLN A 157 51.16 -28.10 -48.48
C GLN A 157 51.06 -28.52 -49.95
N CYS A 158 52.01 -29.35 -50.39
CA CYS A 158 51.93 -30.01 -51.68
C CYS A 158 50.85 -31.11 -51.65
N GLN A 159 50.04 -31.21 -52.70
CA GLN A 159 48.98 -32.22 -52.79
C GLN A 159 49.49 -33.60 -53.27
N PHE A 160 50.74 -33.65 -53.74
CA PHE A 160 51.34 -34.84 -54.35
C PHE A 160 52.45 -35.45 -53.48
N CYS A 161 52.85 -34.79 -52.39
CA CYS A 161 53.79 -35.31 -51.39
C CYS A 161 53.63 -34.57 -50.06
N GLU A 162 54.26 -35.08 -48.98
CA GLU A 162 54.09 -34.53 -47.62
C GLU A 162 54.83 -33.21 -47.34
N LYS A 163 55.37 -32.53 -48.38
CA LYS A 163 56.16 -31.30 -48.19
C LYS A 163 55.27 -30.07 -48.02
N ALA A 164 55.56 -29.28 -46.98
CA ALA A 164 54.91 -28.01 -46.71
C ALA A 164 55.87 -26.83 -46.93
N PHE A 165 55.37 -25.73 -47.48
CA PHE A 165 56.16 -24.56 -47.84
C PHE A 165 55.63 -23.30 -47.15
N MET A 166 56.52 -22.43 -46.68
CA MET A 166 56.15 -21.18 -45.98
C MET A 166 55.56 -20.10 -46.89
N ASN A 167 55.80 -20.17 -48.21
CA ASN A 167 55.30 -19.19 -49.17
C ASN A 167 54.80 -19.93 -50.43
N TYR A 168 53.70 -19.45 -51.01
CA TYR A 168 53.07 -20.05 -52.18
C TYR A 168 54.02 -20.16 -53.37
N SER A 169 54.92 -19.18 -53.55
CA SER A 169 55.94 -19.19 -54.60
C SER A 169 56.90 -20.39 -54.49
N PHE A 170 57.26 -20.81 -53.27
CA PHE A 170 58.10 -21.98 -53.07
C PHE A 170 57.35 -23.27 -53.37
N LEU A 171 56.08 -23.38 -52.96
CA LEU A 171 55.23 -24.50 -53.37
C LEU A 171 55.13 -24.57 -54.91
N GLN A 172 54.90 -23.44 -55.58
CA GLN A 172 54.79 -23.39 -57.04
C GLN A 172 56.08 -23.84 -57.73
N SER A 173 57.24 -23.38 -57.24
CA SER A 173 58.55 -23.82 -57.76
C SER A 173 58.80 -25.31 -57.52
N HIS A 174 58.37 -25.83 -56.37
CA HIS A 174 58.45 -27.25 -56.04
C HIS A 174 57.56 -28.08 -56.96
N MET A 175 56.33 -27.63 -57.20
CA MET A 175 55.40 -28.27 -58.14
C MET A 175 56.02 -28.31 -59.55
N GLN A 176 56.54 -27.20 -60.07
CA GLN A 176 57.18 -27.19 -61.39
C GLN A 176 58.38 -28.14 -61.53
N ARG A 177 59.17 -28.33 -60.46
CA ARG A 177 60.42 -29.12 -60.52
C ARG A 177 60.24 -30.60 -60.20
N ARG A 178 59.31 -30.92 -59.30
CA ARG A 178 59.14 -32.29 -58.75
C ARG A 178 57.83 -32.93 -59.15
N HIS A 179 56.87 -32.13 -59.59
CA HIS A 179 55.61 -32.57 -60.18
C HIS A 179 55.38 -31.84 -61.52
N PRO A 180 56.32 -31.96 -62.50
CA PRO A 180 56.17 -31.32 -63.80
C PRO A 180 54.85 -31.78 -64.41
N LEU A 181 54.04 -30.82 -64.84
CA LEU A 181 52.67 -31.03 -65.28
C LEU A 181 52.62 -31.65 -66.68
N GLU A 182 53.14 -32.87 -66.84
CA GLU A 182 52.97 -33.70 -68.04
C GLU A 182 51.94 -34.79 -67.77
N GLU A 183 50.68 -34.38 -67.59
CA GLU A 183 49.45 -35.10 -67.96
C GLU A 183 48.26 -34.58 -67.13
N SER A 184 47.11 -34.46 -67.79
CA SER A 184 45.81 -34.08 -67.22
C SER A 184 45.43 -32.59 -67.18
N GLN A 185 45.73 -31.85 -68.25
CA GLN A 185 45.09 -30.53 -68.47
C GLN A 185 43.57 -30.63 -68.74
N ILE A 186 43.07 -31.80 -69.16
CA ILE A 186 41.65 -32.01 -69.47
C ILE A 186 40.86 -32.39 -68.19
N GLY A 187 41.49 -33.12 -67.25
CA GLY A 187 40.89 -33.48 -65.96
C GLY A 187 40.98 -32.37 -64.90
N MET A 188 42.06 -31.56 -64.90
CA MET A 188 42.17 -30.41 -64.00
C MET A 188 41.18 -29.31 -64.37
N LYS A 189 40.97 -28.98 -65.66
CA LYS A 189 39.96 -28.00 -66.06
C LYS A 189 38.56 -28.39 -65.57
N ALA A 190 38.15 -29.64 -65.76
CA ALA A 190 36.86 -30.12 -65.28
C ALA A 190 36.73 -30.13 -63.74
N LYS A 191 37.83 -30.33 -63.00
CA LYS A 191 37.85 -30.21 -61.54
C LYS A 191 37.82 -28.74 -61.08
N THR A 192 38.53 -27.86 -61.78
CA THR A 192 38.53 -26.42 -61.53
C THR A 192 37.16 -25.81 -61.84
N ASP A 193 36.52 -26.23 -62.93
CA ASP A 193 35.16 -25.81 -63.29
C ASP A 193 34.14 -26.29 -62.24
N LYS A 194 34.25 -27.54 -61.76
CA LYS A 194 33.41 -28.04 -60.64
C LYS A 194 33.62 -27.27 -59.34
N LEU A 195 34.87 -26.94 -59.00
CA LEU A 195 35.17 -26.13 -57.82
C LEU A 195 34.67 -24.69 -57.99
N GLN A 196 34.72 -24.15 -59.21
CA GLN A 196 34.19 -22.84 -59.54
C GLN A 196 32.67 -22.81 -59.40
N ASP A 197 31.97 -23.85 -59.88
CA ASP A 197 30.53 -24.04 -59.68
C ASP A 197 30.15 -24.16 -58.20
N GLU A 198 30.95 -24.86 -57.39
CA GLU A 198 30.76 -24.95 -55.93
C GLU A 198 31.01 -23.60 -55.24
N ILE A 199 32.04 -22.86 -55.66
CA ILE A 199 32.32 -21.51 -55.15
C ILE A 199 31.16 -20.56 -55.48
N ASP A 200 30.62 -20.64 -56.69
CA ASP A 200 29.53 -19.76 -57.10
C ASP A 200 28.21 -20.13 -56.41
N LYS A 201 27.94 -21.44 -56.19
CA LYS A 201 26.87 -21.89 -55.28
C LYS A 201 27.04 -21.39 -53.84
N LEU A 202 28.26 -21.46 -53.31
CA LEU A 202 28.53 -20.99 -51.94
C LEU A 202 28.37 -19.47 -51.84
N LYS A 203 28.75 -18.71 -52.86
CA LYS A 203 28.51 -17.26 -52.91
C LYS A 203 27.01 -16.94 -52.98
N GLU A 204 26.25 -17.66 -53.79
CA GLU A 204 24.79 -17.51 -53.85
C GLU A 204 24.13 -17.83 -52.50
N GLN A 205 24.55 -18.92 -51.85
CA GLN A 205 24.07 -19.28 -50.51
C GLN A 205 24.47 -18.24 -49.47
N LEU A 206 25.70 -17.70 -49.53
CA LEU A 206 26.16 -16.65 -48.64
C LEU A 206 25.35 -15.36 -48.84
N GLN A 207 25.11 -14.97 -50.09
CA GLN A 207 24.31 -13.79 -50.45
C GLN A 207 22.86 -13.94 -49.95
N LEU A 208 22.27 -15.12 -50.12
CA LEU A 208 20.94 -15.44 -49.63
C LEU A 208 20.86 -15.43 -48.10
N THR A 209 21.84 -16.03 -47.42
CA THR A 209 21.88 -16.06 -45.95
C THR A 209 22.07 -14.65 -45.39
N LYS A 210 22.89 -13.83 -46.05
CA LYS A 210 23.09 -12.43 -45.67
C LYS A 210 21.81 -11.61 -45.82
N SER A 211 21.08 -11.75 -46.93
CA SER A 211 19.82 -11.03 -47.14
C SER A 211 18.74 -11.48 -46.15
N GLN A 212 18.69 -12.77 -45.81
CA GLN A 212 17.80 -13.29 -44.77
C GLN A 212 18.14 -12.71 -43.39
N LEU A 213 19.42 -12.64 -43.04
CA LEU A 213 19.85 -12.08 -41.76
C LEU A 213 19.54 -10.58 -41.66
N GLU A 214 19.76 -9.81 -42.73
CA GLU A 214 19.42 -8.39 -42.79
C GLU A 214 17.90 -8.16 -42.65
N ALA A 215 17.10 -8.98 -43.33
CA ALA A 215 15.64 -8.93 -43.20
C ALA A 215 15.17 -9.30 -41.78
N GLU A 216 15.77 -10.31 -41.16
CA GLU A 216 15.46 -10.70 -39.78
C GLU A 216 15.86 -9.61 -38.78
N GLN A 217 17.02 -8.96 -38.97
CA GLN A 217 17.45 -7.84 -38.15
C GLN A 217 16.48 -6.65 -38.25
N GLN A 218 16.04 -6.28 -39.46
CA GLN A 218 15.05 -5.23 -39.65
C GLN A 218 13.70 -5.60 -39.02
N ALA A 219 13.23 -6.84 -39.22
CA ALA A 219 11.99 -7.30 -38.61
C ALA A 219 12.06 -7.29 -37.08
N ASN A 220 13.21 -7.65 -36.50
CA ASN A 220 13.43 -7.64 -35.06
C ASN A 220 13.49 -6.19 -34.51
N MET A 221 14.12 -5.27 -35.24
CA MET A 221 14.15 -3.85 -34.87
C MET A 221 12.74 -3.23 -34.87
N VAL A 222 11.92 -3.53 -35.88
CA VAL A 222 10.52 -3.07 -35.93
C VAL A 222 9.70 -3.68 -34.79
N ARG A 223 9.90 -4.98 -34.49
CA ARG A 223 9.22 -5.65 -33.38
C ARG A 223 9.57 -5.01 -32.05
N PHE A 224 10.86 -4.77 -31.79
CA PHE A 224 11.33 -4.11 -30.58
C PHE A 224 10.79 -2.68 -30.44
N SER A 225 10.77 -1.90 -31.53
CA SER A 225 10.17 -0.56 -31.53
C SER A 225 8.68 -0.60 -31.16
N LYS A 226 7.93 -1.52 -31.77
CA LYS A 226 6.50 -1.70 -31.49
C LYS A 226 6.23 -2.15 -30.05
N GLU A 227 7.04 -3.05 -29.51
CA GLU A 227 6.94 -3.49 -28.10
C GLU A 227 7.23 -2.33 -27.14
N CYS A 228 8.23 -1.49 -27.45
CA CYS A 228 8.55 -0.30 -26.67
C CYS A 228 7.40 0.72 -26.67
N GLU A 229 6.80 0.99 -27.84
CA GLU A 229 5.63 1.87 -27.96
C GLU A 229 4.42 1.33 -27.20
N GLN A 230 4.15 0.02 -27.30
CA GLN A 230 3.07 -0.63 -26.55
C GLN A 230 3.31 -0.55 -25.04
N GLN A 231 4.54 -0.71 -24.59
CA GLN A 231 4.88 -0.61 -23.18
C GLN A 231 4.68 0.82 -22.66
N LYS A 232 5.11 1.84 -23.41
CA LYS A 232 4.86 3.25 -23.08
C LYS A 232 3.38 3.57 -23.02
N SER A 233 2.60 3.10 -24.00
CA SER A 233 1.14 3.31 -24.01
C SER A 233 0.46 2.69 -22.79
N LYS A 234 0.86 1.48 -22.38
CA LYS A 234 0.34 0.85 -21.14
C LYS A 234 0.72 1.63 -19.89
N GLU A 235 1.96 2.13 -19.83
CA GLU A 235 2.43 2.95 -18.71
C GLU A 235 1.64 4.25 -18.60
N GLU A 236 1.40 4.93 -19.73
CA GLU A 236 0.57 6.13 -19.80
C GLU A 236 -0.89 5.85 -19.37
N GLU A 237 -1.47 4.73 -19.78
CA GLU A 237 -2.83 4.33 -19.40
C GLU A 237 -2.95 4.06 -17.89
N ILE A 238 -1.94 3.43 -17.28
CA ILE A 238 -1.86 3.23 -15.83
C ILE A 238 -1.77 4.60 -15.13
N LEU A 239 -0.92 5.50 -15.62
CA LEU A 239 -0.74 6.83 -15.04
C LEU A 239 -2.04 7.63 -15.10
N GLN A 240 -2.74 7.61 -16.24
CA GLN A 240 -4.03 8.28 -16.41
C GLN A 240 -5.10 7.69 -15.49
N SER A 241 -5.14 6.36 -15.35
CA SER A 241 -6.07 5.68 -14.46
C SER A 241 -5.82 6.03 -12.99
N PHE A 242 -4.55 6.11 -12.59
CA PHE A 242 -4.15 6.56 -11.26
C PHE A 242 -4.56 8.02 -11.00
N HIS A 243 -4.33 8.91 -11.96
CA HIS A 243 -4.74 10.32 -11.85
C HIS A 243 -6.27 10.47 -11.73
N ARG A 244 -7.04 9.76 -12.56
CA ARG A 244 -8.50 9.76 -12.48
C ARG A 244 -8.99 9.29 -11.11
N TRP A 245 -8.50 8.14 -10.64
CA TRP A 245 -8.86 7.63 -9.32
C TRP A 245 -8.51 8.62 -8.20
N LYS A 246 -7.34 9.27 -8.28
CA LYS A 246 -6.91 10.28 -7.30
C LYS A 246 -7.87 11.47 -7.24
N GLU A 247 -8.36 11.95 -8.38
CA GLU A 247 -9.32 13.06 -8.40
C GLU A 247 -10.71 12.61 -7.93
N GLU A 248 -11.17 11.42 -8.30
CA GLU A 248 -12.42 10.84 -7.76
C GLU A 248 -12.38 10.72 -6.23
N GLU A 249 -11.25 10.32 -5.67
CA GLU A 249 -11.13 10.14 -4.22
C GLU A 249 -11.03 11.48 -3.47
N LYS A 250 -10.44 12.51 -4.09
CA LYS A 250 -10.52 13.88 -3.58
C LYS A 250 -11.95 14.43 -3.62
N GLU A 251 -12.70 14.16 -4.69
CA GLU A 251 -14.08 14.60 -4.84
C GLU A 251 -14.98 13.97 -3.77
N LYS A 252 -14.86 12.65 -3.54
CA LYS A 252 -15.59 11.97 -2.47
C LYS A 252 -15.27 12.54 -1.09
N LEU A 253 -14.00 12.81 -0.79
CA LEU A 253 -13.62 13.46 0.46
C LEU A 253 -14.22 14.87 0.59
N ALA A 254 -14.20 15.66 -0.49
CA ALA A 254 -14.81 16.98 -0.51
C ALA A 254 -16.33 16.91 -0.26
N ASP A 255 -17.01 15.92 -0.84
CA ASP A 255 -18.43 15.65 -0.63
C ASP A 255 -18.74 15.24 0.82
N GLU A 256 -17.93 14.36 1.42
CA GLU A 256 -18.08 13.98 2.83
C GLU A 256 -17.87 15.16 3.77
N ILE A 257 -16.84 15.98 3.52
CA ILE A 257 -16.63 17.23 4.25
C ILE A 257 -17.82 18.18 4.06
N GLY A 258 -18.38 18.28 2.86
CA GLY A 258 -19.57 19.06 2.57
C GLY A 258 -20.78 18.61 3.39
N LYS A 259 -21.03 17.30 3.47
CA LYS A 259 -22.10 16.71 4.29
C LYS A 259 -21.90 17.02 5.77
N VAL A 260 -20.67 16.86 6.27
CA VAL A 260 -20.33 17.18 7.68
C VAL A 260 -20.56 18.66 7.96
N LYS A 261 -20.08 19.58 7.10
CA LYS A 261 -20.32 21.02 7.21
C LYS A 261 -21.82 21.34 7.23
N GLN A 262 -22.61 20.69 6.39
CA GLN A 262 -24.06 20.89 6.35
C GLN A 262 -24.73 20.42 7.65
N MET A 263 -24.35 19.25 8.18
CA MET A 263 -24.85 18.75 9.47
C MET A 263 -24.51 19.73 10.60
N PHE A 264 -23.25 20.20 10.68
CA PHE A 264 -22.85 21.19 11.68
C PHE A 264 -23.62 22.50 11.57
N MET A 265 -23.81 23.04 10.36
CA MET A 265 -24.59 24.26 10.16
C MET A 265 -26.05 24.08 10.57
N LYS A 266 -26.63 22.89 10.35
CA LYS A 266 -27.99 22.58 10.78
C LYS A 266 -28.10 22.57 12.31
N GLU A 267 -27.19 21.86 12.99
CA GLU A 267 -27.14 21.82 14.46
C GLU A 267 -26.94 23.21 15.06
N LEU A 268 -26.04 24.03 14.49
CA LEU A 268 -25.84 25.41 14.94
C LEU A 268 -27.12 26.26 14.82
N LYS A 269 -27.88 26.11 13.73
CA LYS A 269 -29.16 26.82 13.54
C LYS A 269 -30.21 26.35 14.55
N GLU A 270 -30.31 25.04 14.78
CA GLU A 270 -31.22 24.48 15.78
C GLU A 270 -30.85 24.91 17.20
N LEU A 271 -29.57 24.96 17.53
CA LEU A 271 -29.08 25.42 18.82
C LEU A 271 -29.34 26.91 19.02
N SER A 272 -29.10 27.72 17.99
CA SER A 272 -29.41 29.16 18.01
C SER A 272 -30.91 29.43 18.20
N SER A 273 -31.79 28.68 17.52
CA SER A 273 -33.25 28.86 17.69
C SER A 273 -33.73 28.42 19.07
N ARG A 274 -33.19 27.31 19.61
CA ARG A 274 -33.45 26.89 21.00
C ARG A 274 -32.95 27.93 22.00
N ASN A 275 -31.75 28.48 21.81
CA ASN A 275 -31.19 29.48 22.71
C ASN A 275 -32.04 30.76 22.72
N SER A 276 -32.46 31.24 21.54
CA SER A 276 -33.38 32.39 21.44
C SER A 276 -34.73 32.10 22.11
N THR A 277 -35.25 30.88 22.00
CA THR A 277 -36.49 30.49 22.68
C THR A 277 -36.32 30.51 24.19
N LEU A 278 -35.21 29.98 24.71
CA LEU A 278 -34.89 29.98 26.15
C LEU A 278 -34.69 31.40 26.69
N GLU A 279 -34.01 32.27 25.95
CA GLU A 279 -33.85 33.69 26.28
C GLU A 279 -35.20 34.39 26.39
N ASN A 280 -36.12 34.15 25.44
CA ASN A 280 -37.47 34.71 25.50
C ASN A 280 -38.26 34.19 26.70
N GLN A 281 -38.18 32.89 27.01
CA GLN A 281 -38.82 32.29 28.19
C GLN A 281 -38.26 32.89 29.50
N LEU A 282 -36.95 33.10 29.58
CA LEU A 282 -36.31 33.78 30.72
C LEU A 282 -36.83 35.19 30.91
N LEU A 283 -36.94 35.96 29.83
CA LEU A 283 -37.49 37.33 29.87
C LEU A 283 -38.95 37.36 30.31
N GLU A 284 -39.77 36.40 29.88
CA GLU A 284 -41.17 36.26 30.32
C GLU A 284 -41.27 35.86 31.80
N LEU A 285 -40.44 34.93 32.26
CA LEU A 285 -40.35 34.55 33.68
C LEU A 285 -39.92 35.74 34.55
N GLN A 286 -38.94 36.52 34.11
CA GLN A 286 -38.50 37.72 34.82
C GLN A 286 -39.62 38.77 34.88
N LYS A 287 -40.33 39.03 33.78
CA LYS A 287 -41.47 39.96 33.75
C LYS A 287 -42.62 39.51 34.65
N SER A 288 -42.97 38.22 34.62
CA SER A 288 -44.04 37.67 35.45
C SER A 288 -43.68 37.68 36.94
N ASN A 289 -42.42 37.40 37.29
CA ASN A 289 -41.90 37.54 38.66
C ASN A 289 -41.97 39.00 39.14
N MET A 290 -41.58 39.99 38.31
CA MET A 290 -41.71 41.42 38.65
C MET A 290 -43.17 41.88 38.79
N GLN A 291 -44.12 41.23 38.13
CA GLN A 291 -45.55 41.55 38.20
C GLN A 291 -46.26 40.86 39.38
N GLN A 292 -45.73 39.75 39.89
CA GLN A 292 -46.20 39.14 41.13
C GLN A 292 -45.70 39.93 42.33
N LYS A 293 -46.54 40.82 42.89
CA LYS A 293 -46.27 41.39 44.22
C LYS A 293 -46.45 40.29 45.28
N SER A 294 -45.38 39.91 45.95
CA SER A 294 -45.44 39.01 47.11
C SER A 294 -46.05 39.72 48.32
N ASN A 295 -46.89 39.03 49.08
CA ASN A 295 -47.42 39.50 50.38
C ASN A 295 -46.40 39.35 51.54
N LEU A 296 -45.16 39.01 51.21
CA LEU A 296 -44.00 38.95 52.09
C LEU A 296 -42.99 39.93 51.47
N GLY A 297 -42.64 41.00 52.19
CA GLY A 297 -41.89 42.15 51.66
C GLY A 297 -40.62 41.81 50.87
N THR A 298 -40.15 42.79 50.09
CA THR A 298 -38.99 42.72 49.19
C THR A 298 -37.74 42.21 49.92
N LEU A 299 -37.40 40.93 49.75
CA LEU A 299 -36.09 40.41 50.14
C LEU A 299 -35.07 40.88 49.11
N LYS A 300 -34.16 41.74 49.57
CA LYS A 300 -33.05 42.27 48.79
C LYS A 300 -31.86 41.33 48.99
N ASP A 301 -31.55 40.52 47.99
CA ASP A 301 -30.34 39.69 48.01
C ASP A 301 -29.11 40.60 48.11
N SER A 302 -28.36 40.43 49.19
CA SER A 302 -27.19 41.24 49.51
C SER A 302 -25.95 40.62 48.89
N GLN A 303 -25.82 40.69 47.57
CA GLN A 303 -24.53 40.62 46.89
C GLN A 303 -24.69 41.06 45.43
N GLU A 304 -24.28 42.30 45.15
CA GLU A 304 -23.93 42.72 43.78
C GLU A 304 -22.70 41.90 43.36
N PHE A 305 -22.93 40.75 42.73
CA PHE A 305 -21.96 40.26 41.76
C PHE A 305 -22.04 41.20 40.57
N THR A 306 -20.93 41.85 40.25
CA THR A 306 -20.75 42.57 38.99
C THR A 306 -21.17 41.65 37.86
N GLU A 307 -22.31 41.93 37.24
CA GLU A 307 -22.71 41.34 35.97
C GLU A 307 -21.58 41.64 34.98
N GLU A 308 -20.74 40.64 34.71
CA GLU A 308 -19.95 40.65 33.48
C GLU A 308 -20.95 40.65 32.34
N LYS A 309 -21.05 41.84 31.73
CA LYS A 309 -21.83 42.19 30.54
C LYS A 309 -22.07 40.96 29.64
N PRO A 310 -23.33 40.59 29.33
CA PRO A 310 -23.58 39.55 28.33
C PRO A 310 -22.89 39.96 27.03
N GLN A 311 -22.00 39.10 26.52
CA GLN A 311 -21.39 39.31 25.21
C GLN A 311 -22.52 39.53 24.20
N SER A 312 -22.43 40.64 23.49
CA SER A 312 -23.55 41.19 22.73
C SER A 312 -24.01 40.18 21.66
N PRO A 313 -25.32 40.11 21.33
CA PRO A 313 -25.80 39.39 20.15
C PRO A 313 -25.06 39.78 18.85
N GLN A 314 -24.45 40.97 18.80
CA GLN A 314 -23.56 41.39 17.72
C GLN A 314 -22.32 40.49 17.58
N ASP A 315 -21.76 39.97 18.68
CA ASP A 315 -20.52 39.18 18.66
C ASP A 315 -20.76 37.82 18.00
N TYR A 316 -21.91 37.19 18.27
CA TYR A 316 -22.34 35.98 17.58
C TYR A 316 -22.60 36.22 16.09
N HIS A 317 -23.27 37.32 15.73
CA HIS A 317 -23.50 37.68 14.33
C HIS A 317 -22.18 37.99 13.58
N ASN A 318 -21.20 38.58 14.27
CA ASN A 318 -19.87 38.85 13.74
C ASN A 318 -19.05 37.57 13.56
N VAL A 319 -19.12 36.62 14.49
CA VAL A 319 -18.47 35.30 14.38
C VAL A 319 -19.07 34.50 13.23
N VAL A 320 -20.39 34.49 13.06
CA VAL A 320 -21.07 33.85 11.92
C VAL A 320 -20.64 34.50 10.60
N LYS A 321 -20.59 35.83 10.50
CA LYS A 321 -20.08 36.54 9.31
C LYS A 321 -18.59 36.29 9.03
N LEU A 322 -17.77 36.12 10.07
CA LEU A 322 -16.34 35.84 9.92
C LEU A 322 -16.11 34.42 9.38
N LEU A 323 -16.91 33.46 9.86
CA LEU A 323 -16.91 32.08 9.37
C LEU A 323 -17.43 32.01 7.92
N GLU A 324 -18.47 32.76 7.56
CA GLU A 324 -18.96 32.87 6.18
C GLU A 324 -17.93 33.50 5.22
N LYS A 325 -17.08 34.42 5.69
CA LYS A 325 -15.99 34.99 4.87
C LYS A 325 -14.80 34.04 4.66
N GLN A 326 -14.63 33.02 5.51
CA GLN A 326 -13.63 31.97 5.31
C GLN A 326 -14.09 30.87 4.33
N VAL A 327 -15.34 30.93 3.86
CA VAL A 327 -15.92 30.00 2.88
C VAL A 327 -15.58 30.38 1.42
N THR A 328 -14.97 31.56 1.19
CA THR A 328 -14.67 32.08 -0.16
C THR A 328 -13.20 31.97 -0.62
N LEU A 329 -12.36 31.22 0.09
CA LEU A 329 -11.03 30.79 -0.34
C LEU A 329 -10.99 29.26 -0.37
#